data_AF-A0A285HJ87-F1
#
_entry.id   AF-A0A285HJ87-F1
#
_cell.length_a   1.000
_cell.length_b   1.000
_cell.length_c   1.000
_cell.angle_alpha   90.00
_cell.angle_beta   90.00
_cell.angle_gamma   90.00
#
_symmetry.space_group_name_H-M   'P 1'
#
loop_
_entity.id
_entity.type
_entity.pdbx_description
1 polymer ?
#
loop_
_entity_poly.entity_id
_entity_poly.type
_entity_poly.pdbx_seq_one_letter_code
_entity_poly.pdbx_strand_id
1 'polypeptide(L)'
;MTSQTTLTKTRLLDGKWEGVLTVPETAPAPQIEVLVDDHRIENVEVHAAEGTGRWTLRVPIPPEAISDGMQVFVIRDRADENRVLNSFCILAGEMLSDTLQAEVTLLRAELDMLKRAFRRHCVESGDA
;
A
#
# COMPACT_ATOMS: atom_id res chain seq x y z
N MET A 1 20.91 -9.71 10.56
CA MET A 1 20.73 -8.24 10.61
C MET A 1 19.78 -7.86 9.50
N THR A 2 18.51 -7.61 9.84
CA THR A 2 17.45 -7.24 8.90
C THR A 2 17.72 -5.83 8.39
N SER A 3 18.26 -5.72 7.18
CA SER A 3 18.50 -4.45 6.47
C SER A 3 17.19 -3.70 6.30
N GLN A 4 16.91 -2.67 7.10
CA GLN A 4 15.61 -1.99 7.09
C GLN A 4 15.54 -0.94 5.97
N THR A 5 15.47 -1.41 4.72
CA THR A 5 15.04 -0.57 3.60
C THR A 5 13.61 -0.08 3.89
N THR A 6 13.41 1.24 3.83
CA THR A 6 12.10 1.86 3.98
C THR A 6 11.76 2.66 2.72
N LEU A 7 10.47 2.74 2.39
CA LEU A 7 9.96 3.51 1.27
C LEU A 7 8.86 4.46 1.75
N THR A 8 9.10 5.76 1.61
CA THR A 8 8.13 6.80 2.00
C THR A 8 7.61 7.51 0.76
N LYS A 9 6.29 7.55 0.60
CA LYS A 9 5.63 8.31 -0.47
C LYS A 9 5.95 9.81 -0.31
N THR A 10 6.25 10.48 -1.43
CA THR A 10 6.37 11.94 -1.47
C THR A 10 5.15 12.57 -2.13
N ARG A 11 4.74 12.09 -3.30
CA ARG A 11 3.58 12.62 -4.04
C ARG A 11 3.05 11.65 -5.09
N LEU A 12 1.92 12.01 -5.67
CA LEU A 12 1.40 11.43 -6.91
C LEU A 12 1.01 12.61 -7.80
N LEU A 13 1.66 12.75 -8.95
CA LEU A 13 1.49 13.88 -9.87
C LEU A 13 1.80 13.43 -11.30
N ASP A 14 1.08 13.95 -12.29
CA ASP A 14 1.29 13.68 -13.73
C ASP A 14 1.37 12.18 -14.08
N GLY A 15 0.48 11.38 -13.47
CA GLY A 15 0.45 9.93 -13.67
C GLY A 15 1.66 9.19 -13.09
N LYS A 16 2.41 9.80 -12.18
CA LYS A 16 3.56 9.19 -11.52
C LYS A 16 3.40 9.21 -10.02
N TRP A 17 3.53 8.04 -9.41
CA TRP A 17 3.73 7.92 -7.97
C TRP A 17 5.22 8.11 -7.67
N GLU A 18 5.54 8.94 -6.68
CA GLU A 18 6.91 9.21 -6.28
C GLU A 18 7.12 8.90 -4.79
N GLY A 19 8.33 8.43 -4.48
CA GLY A 19 8.75 8.16 -3.11
C GLY A 19 10.26 8.22 -2.94
N VAL A 20 10.70 8.18 -1.68
CA VAL A 20 12.11 8.11 -1.30
C VAL A 20 12.37 6.80 -0.58
N LEU A 21 13.36 6.06 -1.07
CA LEU A 21 13.93 4.89 -0.43
C LEU A 21 15.06 5.32 0.48
N THR A 22 15.10 4.74 1.68
CA THR A 22 16.27 4.80 2.56
C THR A 22 16.81 3.38 2.70
N VAL A 23 18.06 3.18 2.32
CA VAL A 23 18.79 1.91 2.40
C VAL A 23 20.01 2.08 3.31
N PRO A 24 20.54 1.00 3.91
CA PRO A 24 21.83 1.06 4.61
C PRO A 24 22.94 1.59 3.68
N GLU A 25 23.86 2.41 4.20
CA GLU A 25 24.88 3.09 3.37
C GLU A 25 25.79 2.14 2.58
N THR A 26 25.99 0.92 3.09
CA THR A 26 26.81 -0.13 2.47
C THR A 26 26.01 -1.03 1.52
N ALA A 27 24.69 -0.84 1.42
CA ALA A 27 23.85 -1.63 0.56
C ALA A 27 23.99 -1.18 -0.91
N PRO A 28 23.86 -2.11 -1.87
CA PRO A 28 23.80 -1.76 -3.28
C PRO A 28 22.55 -0.93 -3.61
N ALA A 29 22.48 -0.42 -4.83
CA ALA A 29 21.28 0.25 -5.33
C ALA A 29 20.05 -0.65 -5.17
N PRO A 30 18.94 -0.15 -4.60
CA PRO A 30 17.74 -0.94 -4.39
C PRO A 30 17.14 -1.35 -5.73
N GLN A 31 16.82 -2.64 -5.86
CA GLN A 31 16.11 -3.16 -7.01
C GLN A 31 14.62 -3.24 -6.68
N ILE A 32 13.82 -2.44 -7.36
CA ILE A 32 12.38 -2.33 -7.08
C ILE A 32 11.58 -3.02 -8.18
N GLU A 33 10.54 -3.72 -7.77
CA GLU A 33 9.48 -4.21 -8.63
C GLU A 33 8.15 -3.60 -8.18
N VAL A 34 7.31 -3.26 -9.15
CA VAL A 34 5.94 -2.82 -8.89
C VAL A 34 4.99 -3.72 -9.67
N LEU A 35 3.93 -4.17 -8.99
CA LEU A 35 2.89 -5.02 -9.55
C LEU A 35 1.52 -4.35 -9.42
N VAL A 36 0.68 -4.54 -10.41
CA VAL A 36 -0.77 -4.32 -10.36
C VAL A 36 -1.45 -5.54 -10.99
N ASP A 37 -2.42 -6.14 -10.30
CA ASP A 37 -3.09 -7.37 -10.75
C ASP A 37 -2.12 -8.47 -11.24
N ASP A 38 -1.03 -8.71 -10.50
CA ASP A 38 0.07 -9.63 -10.84
C ASP A 38 0.87 -9.29 -12.11
N HIS A 39 0.59 -8.16 -12.76
CA HIS A 39 1.34 -7.66 -13.90
C HIS A 39 2.41 -6.66 -13.46
N ARG A 40 3.62 -6.84 -13.97
CA ARG A 40 4.75 -5.97 -13.67
C ARG A 40 4.62 -4.63 -14.40
N ILE A 41 4.74 -3.54 -13.64
CA ILE A 41 4.84 -2.19 -14.19
C ILE A 41 6.23 -1.98 -14.80
N GLU A 42 6.25 -1.55 -16.05
CA GLU A 42 7.47 -1.17 -16.75
C GLU A 42 7.90 0.26 -16.43
N ASN A 43 9.13 0.62 -16.80
CA ASN A 43 9.66 1.98 -16.69
C ASN A 43 9.63 2.55 -15.25
N VAL A 44 9.75 1.68 -14.25
CA VAL A 44 10.00 2.10 -12.86
C VAL A 44 11.42 2.66 -12.75
N GLU A 45 11.52 3.92 -12.34
CA GLU A 45 12.78 4.65 -12.26
C GLU A 45 13.30 4.67 -10.81
N VAL A 46 14.57 4.31 -10.63
CA VAL A 46 15.28 4.42 -9.34
C VAL A 46 16.55 5.23 -9.55
N HIS A 47 16.66 6.38 -8.88
CA HIS A 47 17.81 7.27 -9.01
C HIS A 47 18.39 7.65 -7.66
N ALA A 48 19.71 7.78 -7.57
CA ALA A 48 20.36 8.26 -6.35
C ALA A 48 19.84 9.68 -6.01
N ALA A 49 19.56 9.91 -4.73
CA ALA A 49 19.15 11.20 -4.20
C ALA A 49 20.32 11.87 -3.46
N GLU A 50 20.13 13.11 -3.02
CA GLU A 50 21.12 13.77 -2.16
C GLU A 50 21.22 13.07 -0.80
N GLY A 51 22.44 12.71 -0.41
CA GLY A 51 22.75 12.03 0.85
C GLY A 51 22.97 10.53 0.69
N THR A 52 23.84 9.96 1.53
CA THR A 52 24.15 8.53 1.53
C THR A 52 22.91 7.69 1.83
N GLY A 53 22.76 6.58 1.11
CA GLY A 53 21.66 5.63 1.32
C GLY A 53 20.28 6.13 0.89
N ARG A 54 20.15 7.26 0.18
CA ARG A 54 18.86 7.78 -0.29
C ARG A 54 18.68 7.63 -1.79
N TRP A 55 17.50 7.18 -2.20
CA TRP A 55 17.13 7.02 -3.60
C TRP A 55 15.73 7.56 -3.85
N THR A 56 15.52 8.21 -4.99
CA THR A 56 14.19 8.54 -5.49
C THR A 56 13.64 7.38 -6.30
N LEU A 57 12.38 7.05 -6.07
CA LEU A 57 11.61 6.06 -6.82
C LEU A 57 10.49 6.78 -7.55
N ARG A 58 10.36 6.55 -8.86
CA ARG A 58 9.19 6.96 -9.65
C ARG A 58 8.55 5.75 -10.29
N VAL A 59 7.25 5.64 -10.10
CA VAL A 59 6.42 4.56 -10.63
C VAL A 59 5.40 5.20 -11.58
N PRO A 60 5.50 4.96 -12.90
CA PRO A 60 4.47 5.40 -13.82
C PRO A 60 3.18 4.60 -13.57
N ILE A 61 2.05 5.28 -13.63
CA ILE A 61 0.72 4.67 -13.58
C ILE A 61 0.31 4.46 -15.04
N PRO A 62 0.31 3.22 -15.55
CA PRO A 62 -0.08 2.97 -16.92
C PRO A 62 -1.57 3.28 -17.11
N PRO A 63 -1.96 3.91 -18.24
CA PRO A 63 -3.37 4.21 -18.51
C PRO A 63 -4.29 2.98 -18.44
N GLU A 64 -3.81 1.81 -18.84
CA GLU A 64 -4.54 0.54 -18.78
C GLU A 64 -4.84 0.07 -17.34
N ALA A 65 -4.11 0.55 -16.34
CA ALA A 65 -4.40 0.30 -14.93
C ALA A 65 -5.37 1.32 -14.32
N ILE A 66 -5.91 2.25 -15.10
CA ILE A 66 -6.96 3.19 -14.67
C ILE A 66 -8.29 2.63 -15.15
N SER A 67 -8.97 1.91 -14.28
CA SER A 67 -10.26 1.25 -14.55
C SER A 67 -11.25 1.47 -13.41
N ASP A 68 -12.54 1.21 -13.68
CA ASP A 68 -13.59 1.31 -12.66
C ASP A 68 -13.27 0.41 -11.46
N GLY A 69 -13.46 0.97 -10.27
CA GLY A 69 -13.12 0.31 -9.01
C GLY A 69 -11.74 0.69 -8.50
N MET A 70 -11.12 -0.23 -7.76
CA MET A 70 -9.86 0.01 -7.05
C MET A 70 -8.76 -0.88 -7.62
N GLN A 71 -7.66 -0.26 -7.99
CA GLN A 71 -6.46 -0.89 -8.51
C GLN A 71 -5.33 -0.72 -7.50
N VAL A 72 -4.74 -1.82 -7.03
CA VAL A 72 -3.72 -1.80 -5.96
C VAL A 72 -2.34 -2.07 -6.56
N PHE A 73 -1.46 -1.11 -6.39
CA PHE A 73 -0.06 -1.20 -6.76
C PHE A 73 0.75 -1.65 -5.55
N VAL A 74 1.50 -2.74 -5.71
CA VAL A 74 2.39 -3.28 -4.68
C VAL A 74 3.83 -2.97 -5.07
N ILE A 75 4.55 -2.26 -4.22
CA ILE A 75 5.96 -1.91 -4.42
C ILE A 75 6.79 -2.82 -3.51
N ARG A 76 7.64 -3.67 -4.09
CA ARG A 76 8.43 -4.65 -3.35
C ARG A 76 9.90 -4.65 -3.76
N ASP A 77 10.72 -5.23 -2.90
CA ASP A 77 12.12 -5.54 -3.20
C ASP A 77 12.17 -6.66 -4.25
N ARG A 78 12.92 -6.49 -5.33
CA ARG A 78 13.04 -7.51 -6.39
C ARG A 78 13.75 -8.77 -5.89
N ALA A 79 14.62 -8.65 -4.88
CA ALA A 79 15.36 -9.79 -4.35
C ALA A 79 14.52 -10.67 -3.40
N ASP A 80 13.38 -10.16 -2.91
CA ASP A 80 12.51 -10.84 -1.97
C ASP A 80 11.03 -10.53 -2.28
N GLU A 81 10.38 -11.46 -2.96
CA GLU A 81 8.99 -11.34 -3.40
C GLU A 81 7.98 -11.13 -2.24
N ASN A 82 8.33 -11.55 -1.03
CA ASN A 82 7.49 -11.40 0.17
C ASN A 82 7.71 -10.06 0.87
N ARG A 83 8.70 -9.27 0.44
CA ARG A 83 9.08 -8.01 1.07
C ARG A 83 8.43 -6.83 0.39
N VAL A 84 7.20 -6.54 0.79
CA VAL A 84 6.49 -5.32 0.39
C VAL A 84 7.08 -4.12 1.14
N LEU A 85 7.53 -3.12 0.39
CA LEU A 85 8.08 -1.87 0.92
C LEU A 85 7.02 -0.79 1.07
N ASN A 86 6.06 -0.74 0.15
CA ASN A 86 4.91 0.16 0.19
C ASN A 86 3.81 -0.35 -0.77
N SER A 87 2.62 0.21 -0.66
CA SER A 87 1.54 0.00 -1.62
C SER A 87 0.69 1.26 -1.73
N PHE A 88 0.06 1.45 -2.88
CA PHE A 88 -0.91 2.52 -3.09
C PHE A 88 -2.03 2.03 -3.98
N CYS A 89 -3.17 2.73 -3.99
CA CYS A 89 -4.26 2.41 -4.88
C CYS A 89 -4.70 3.61 -5.71
N ILE A 90 -5.26 3.30 -6.87
CA ILE A 90 -6.02 4.23 -7.72
C ILE A 90 -7.46 3.77 -7.67
N LEU A 91 -8.35 4.68 -7.26
CA LEU A 91 -9.79 4.49 -7.28
C LEU A 91 -10.35 5.35 -8.40
N ALA A 92 -11.03 4.75 -9.37
CA ALA A 92 -11.65 5.43 -10.48
C ALA A 92 -13.06 4.88 -10.74
N GLY A 93 -13.83 5.60 -11.56
CA GLY A 93 -15.24 5.29 -11.86
C GLY A 93 -16.22 6.19 -11.12
N GLU A 94 -17.50 5.81 -11.17
CA GLU A 94 -18.59 6.60 -10.59
C GLU A 94 -18.51 6.64 -9.06
N MET A 95 -18.75 7.83 -8.48
CA MET A 95 -18.85 8.00 -7.04
C MET A 95 -20.10 7.27 -6.51
N LEU A 96 -19.91 6.11 -5.90
CA LEU A 96 -20.92 5.39 -5.10
C LEU A 96 -21.19 6.08 -3.73
N SER A 97 -21.16 7.42 -3.69
CA SER A 97 -20.90 8.18 -2.45
C SER A 97 -21.90 7.91 -1.33
N ASP A 98 -23.15 7.62 -1.67
CA ASP A 98 -24.22 7.61 -0.67
C ASP A 98 -24.56 6.18 -0.21
N THR A 99 -24.52 5.19 -1.12
CA THR A 99 -24.84 3.80 -0.77
C THR A 99 -23.70 3.11 -0.04
N LEU A 100 -22.44 3.24 -0.49
CA LEU A 100 -21.32 2.55 0.17
C LEU A 100 -21.05 3.07 1.58
N GLN A 101 -21.22 4.38 1.82
CA GLN A 101 -21.08 4.93 3.17
C GLN A 101 -22.17 4.43 4.12
N ALA A 102 -23.40 4.27 3.62
CA ALA A 102 -24.50 3.69 4.37
C ALA A 102 -24.22 2.22 4.71
N GLU A 103 -23.76 1.42 3.75
CA GLU A 103 -23.39 0.01 3.96
C GLU A 103 -22.22 -0.15 4.95
N VAL A 104 -21.17 0.68 4.84
CA VAL A 104 -20.05 0.68 5.80
C VAL A 104 -20.50 1.08 7.20
N THR A 105 -21.46 2.01 7.30
CA THR A 105 -22.04 2.40 8.59
C THR A 105 -22.84 1.25 9.21
N LEU A 106 -23.62 0.53 8.40
CA LEU A 106 -24.37 -0.65 8.84
C LEU A 106 -23.45 -1.77 9.33
N LEU A 107 -22.40 -2.11 8.56
CA LEU A 107 -21.39 -3.11 8.94
C LEU A 107 -20.69 -2.77 10.26
N ARG A 108 -20.39 -1.49 10.50
CA ARG A 108 -19.83 -1.03 11.78
C ARG A 108 -20.80 -1.23 12.94
N ALA A 109 -22.09 -0.94 12.73
CA ALA A 109 -23.12 -1.13 13.75
C ALA A 109 -23.26 -2.61 14.11
N GLU A 110 -23.29 -3.51 13.13
CA GLU A 110 -23.34 -4.96 13.34
C GLU A 110 -22.10 -5.48 14.07
N LEU A 111 -20.90 -5.04 13.68
CA LEU A 111 -19.66 -5.38 14.37
C LEU A 111 -19.64 -4.92 15.83
N ASP A 112 -20.20 -3.75 16.13
CA ASP A 112 -20.29 -3.26 17.51
C ASP A 112 -21.29 -4.05 18.34
N MET A 113 -22.40 -4.51 17.76
CA MET A 113 -23.30 -5.46 18.42
C MET A 113 -22.59 -6.78 18.73
N LEU A 114 -21.83 -7.32 17.77
CA LEU A 114 -21.04 -8.53 17.96
C LEU A 114 -19.98 -8.36 19.07
N LYS A 115 -19.23 -7.26 19.07
CA LYS A 115 -18.26 -6.95 20.12
C LYS A 115 -18.90 -6.89 21.50
N ARG A 116 -20.10 -6.31 21.62
CA ARG A 116 -20.82 -6.22 22.90
C ARG A 116 -21.27 -7.59 23.39
N ALA A 117 -21.81 -8.42 22.51
CA ALA A 117 -22.19 -9.79 22.84
C ALA A 117 -20.98 -10.61 23.27
N PHE A 118 -19.87 -10.50 22.53
CA PHE A 118 -18.62 -11.19 22.85
C PHE A 118 -18.02 -10.73 24.18
N ARG A 119 -17.94 -9.43 24.44
CA ARG A 119 -17.46 -8.89 25.73
C ARG A 119 -18.29 -9.40 26.91
N ARG A 120 -19.62 -9.45 26.75
CA ARG A 120 -20.52 -10.01 27.76
C ARG A 120 -20.22 -11.49 28.01
N HIS A 121 -20.09 -12.27 26.94
CA HIS A 121 -19.76 -13.69 27.04
C HIS A 121 -18.40 -13.95 27.73
N CYS A 122 -17.38 -13.14 27.46
CA CYS A 122 -16.09 -13.24 28.14
C CYS A 122 -16.16 -12.92 29.64
N VAL A 123 -17.02 -11.97 30.05
CA VAL A 123 -17.26 -11.67 31.47
C VAL A 123 -18.02 -12.82 32.13
N GLU A 124 -19.08 -13.32 31.49
CA GLU A 124 -19.89 -14.43 32.00
C GLU A 124 -19.10 -15.76 32.09
N SER A 125 -18.11 -15.96 31.21
CA SER A 125 -17.28 -17.18 31.19
C SER A 125 -16.00 -17.06 32.02
N GLY A 126 -15.65 -15.86 32.50
CA GLY A 126 -14.47 -15.61 33.33
C GLY A 126 -14.73 -15.64 34.84
N ASP A 127 -16.00 -15.63 35.25
CA ASP A 127 -16.47 -15.74 36.64
C ASP A 127 -16.89 -17.21 37.00
N ALA A 128 -16.44 -18.20 36.22
CA ALA A 128 -16.63 -19.63 36.47
C ALA A 128 -15.35 -20.32 36.97
#